data_AF-A0A9W9G418-F1
#
_entry.id   AF-A0A9W9G418-F1
#
_cell.length_a   1.000
_cell.length_b   1.000
_cell.length_c   1.000
_cell.angle_alpha   90.00
_cell.angle_beta   90.00
_cell.angle_gamma   90.00
#
_symmetry.space_group_name_H-M   'P 1'
#
loop_
_entity.id
_entity.type
_entity.pdbx_description
1 polymer ?
#
loop_
_entity_poly.entity_id
_entity_poly.type
_entity_poly.pdbx_seq_one_letter_code
_entity_poly.pdbx_strand_id
1 'polypeptide(L)'
;MPAHLTESPDRNIAAIEPLTGSDNYATWKHLMTSYLKARQVWDVVSGDLQRPNCLFKYAKPITADIVPLVDERLIGAPRQKAIEARLEAEVQAFERHQEWSKREAEAYHTIFRYLSVEISVHVAGLETSRDLWNEP
;
A
#
# COMPACT_ATOMS: atom_id res chain seq x y z
N MET A 1 -6.01 -20.72 -33.01
CA MET A 1 -6.20 -20.41 -31.58
C MET A 1 -6.28 -18.90 -31.45
N PRO A 2 -7.37 -18.31 -30.94
CA PRO A 2 -7.43 -16.85 -30.86
C PRO A 2 -6.65 -16.37 -29.64
N ALA A 3 -5.91 -15.28 -29.86
CA ALA A 3 -5.18 -14.55 -28.83
C ALA A 3 -6.16 -14.01 -27.78
N HIS A 4 -5.92 -14.35 -26.53
CA HIS A 4 -6.55 -13.71 -25.38
C HIS A 4 -6.08 -12.25 -25.39
N LEU A 5 -6.88 -11.36 -26.01
CA LEU A 5 -6.78 -9.93 -25.78
C LEU A 5 -7.06 -9.73 -24.30
N THR A 6 -6.01 -9.60 -23.51
CA THR A 6 -6.07 -8.99 -22.19
C THR A 6 -6.66 -7.60 -22.39
N GLU A 7 -7.96 -7.50 -22.17
CA GLU A 7 -8.66 -6.23 -22.09
C GLU A 7 -7.94 -5.43 -21.00
N SER A 8 -7.17 -4.41 -21.39
CA SER A 8 -6.60 -3.48 -20.43
C SER A 8 -7.76 -2.95 -19.57
N PRO A 9 -7.69 -3.07 -18.23
CA PRO A 9 -8.74 -2.55 -17.35
C PRO A 9 -8.99 -1.05 -17.54
N ASP A 10 -8.06 -0.35 -18.21
CA ASP A 10 -8.17 1.05 -18.60
C ASP A 10 -9.28 1.37 -19.62
N ARG A 11 -9.84 0.39 -20.36
CA ARG A 11 -10.74 0.68 -21.50
C ARG A 11 -12.17 1.11 -21.15
N ASN A 12 -12.63 0.89 -19.91
CA ASN A 12 -14.03 1.14 -19.52
C ASN A 12 -14.22 2.26 -18.49
N ILE A 13 -13.16 3.00 -18.14
CA ILE A 13 -13.28 4.13 -17.23
C ILE A 13 -13.49 5.38 -18.07
N ALA A 14 -14.71 5.94 -18.01
CA ALA A 14 -14.97 7.30 -18.48
C ALA A 14 -13.83 8.20 -18.01
N ALA A 15 -13.18 8.91 -18.94
CA ALA A 15 -11.97 9.68 -18.66
C ALA A 15 -12.18 10.54 -17.41
N ILE A 16 -11.56 10.15 -16.29
CA ILE A 16 -11.66 10.92 -15.05
C ILE A 16 -10.96 12.25 -15.32
N GLU A 17 -11.71 13.34 -15.28
CA GLU A 17 -11.13 14.67 -15.44
C GLU A 17 -10.20 14.97 -14.24
N PRO A 18 -9.09 15.69 -14.43
CA PRO A 18 -8.25 16.10 -13.30
C PRO A 18 -9.03 16.95 -12.29
N LEU A 19 -8.75 16.82 -11.00
CA LEU A 19 -9.30 17.69 -9.97
C LEU A 19 -8.76 19.10 -10.19
N THR A 20 -9.65 20.07 -10.42
CA THR A 20 -9.27 21.47 -10.65
C THR A 20 -9.72 22.38 -9.52
N GLY A 21 -10.69 21.96 -8.72
CA GLY A 21 -11.14 22.68 -7.54
C GLY A 21 -12.49 22.17 -7.04
N SER A 22 -13.17 23.01 -6.27
CA SER A 22 -14.47 22.69 -5.67
C SER A 22 -15.54 22.27 -6.68
N ASP A 23 -15.50 22.85 -7.88
CA ASP A 23 -16.56 22.72 -8.89
C ASP A 23 -16.68 21.28 -9.42
N ASN A 24 -15.56 20.57 -9.52
CA ASN A 24 -15.54 19.17 -9.97
C ASN A 24 -15.19 18.17 -8.85
N TYR A 25 -14.96 18.65 -7.62
CA TYR A 25 -14.55 17.80 -6.49
C TYR A 25 -15.48 16.62 -6.23
N ALA A 26 -16.80 16.85 -6.15
CA ALA A 26 -17.76 15.80 -5.83
C ALA A 26 -17.78 14.67 -6.88
N THR A 27 -17.81 15.04 -8.16
CA THR A 27 -17.77 14.10 -9.29
C THR A 27 -16.43 13.37 -9.33
N TRP A 28 -15.33 14.10 -9.19
CA TRP A 28 -13.99 13.54 -9.14
C TRP A 28 -13.85 12.51 -8.02
N LYS A 29 -14.31 12.84 -6.81
CA LYS A 29 -14.24 11.97 -5.63
C LYS A 29 -14.98 10.65 -5.87
N HIS A 30 -16.17 10.73 -6.45
CA HIS A 30 -16.98 9.56 -6.75
C HIS A 30 -16.32 8.65 -7.80
N LEU A 31 -15.85 9.22 -8.92
CA LEU A 31 -15.20 8.48 -9.98
C LEU A 31 -13.86 7.88 -9.54
N MET A 32 -13.04 8.67 -8.86
CA MET A 32 -11.74 8.22 -8.33
C MET A 32 -11.91 7.11 -7.30
N THR A 33 -12.91 7.18 -6.42
CA THR A 33 -13.23 6.08 -5.49
C THR A 33 -13.53 4.79 -6.26
N SER A 34 -14.38 4.86 -7.28
CA SER A 34 -14.72 3.70 -8.11
C SER A 34 -13.50 3.13 -8.83
N TYR A 35 -12.62 4.00 -9.32
CA TYR A 35 -11.38 3.60 -9.99
C TYR A 35 -10.38 2.94 -9.04
N LEU A 36 -10.15 3.51 -7.86
CA LEU A 36 -9.29 2.92 -6.82
C LEU A 36 -9.82 1.58 -6.31
N LYS A 37 -11.15 1.40 -6.26
CA LYS A 37 -11.79 0.10 -5.96
C LYS A 37 -11.54 -0.92 -7.08
N ALA A 38 -11.69 -0.53 -8.34
CA ALA A 38 -11.43 -1.40 -9.48
C ALA A 38 -9.96 -1.86 -9.55
N ARG A 39 -9.03 -0.98 -9.15
CA ARG A 39 -7.59 -1.30 -9.01
C ARG A 39 -7.24 -2.05 -7.73
N GLN A 40 -8.21 -2.31 -6.85
CA GLN A 40 -7.97 -2.90 -5.55
C GLN A 40 -6.88 -2.15 -4.77
N VAL A 41 -7.02 -0.84 -4.58
CA VAL A 41 -6.13 -0.05 -3.71
C VAL A 41 -6.90 0.87 -2.75
N TRP A 42 -8.24 0.87 -2.85
CA TRP A 42 -9.13 1.71 -2.04
C TRP A 42 -9.04 1.45 -0.53
N ASP A 43 -8.87 0.19 -0.13
CA ASP A 43 -8.67 -0.23 1.27
C ASP A 43 -7.44 0.42 1.91
N VAL A 44 -6.39 0.71 1.15
CA VAL A 44 -5.22 1.47 1.63
C VAL A 44 -5.59 2.93 1.88
N VAL A 45 -6.24 3.58 0.90
CA VAL A 45 -6.64 4.99 0.96
C VAL A 45 -7.66 5.25 2.09
N SER A 46 -8.67 4.38 2.19
CA SER A 46 -9.68 4.41 3.26
C SER A 46 -9.13 4.00 4.63
N GLY A 47 -7.96 3.35 4.66
CA GLY A 47 -7.28 2.83 5.85
C GLY A 47 -7.92 1.59 6.46
N ASP A 48 -8.81 0.92 5.74
CA ASP A 48 -9.28 -0.41 6.09
C ASP A 48 -8.10 -1.41 6.14
N LEU A 49 -7.12 -1.23 5.24
CA LEU A 49 -5.87 -1.97 5.26
C LEU A 49 -4.75 -1.18 5.94
N GLN A 50 -4.48 -1.57 7.19
CA GLN A 50 -3.42 -1.00 8.00
C GLN A 50 -2.02 -1.42 7.52
N ARG A 51 -1.04 -0.52 7.66
CA ARG A 51 0.37 -0.82 7.39
C ARG A 51 0.83 -1.96 8.29
N PRO A 52 1.35 -3.08 7.73
CA PRO A 52 1.87 -4.16 8.54
C PRO A 52 3.06 -3.71 9.39
N ASN A 53 3.02 -4.06 10.67
CA ASN A 53 4.12 -3.82 11.59
C ASN A 53 5.11 -5.00 11.48
N CYS A 54 6.18 -4.83 10.69
CA CYS A 54 7.27 -5.79 10.59
C CYS A 54 8.52 -5.24 11.30
N LEU A 55 9.25 -6.09 12.02
CA LEU A 55 10.47 -5.67 12.71
C LEU A 55 11.64 -5.43 11.76
N PHE A 56 11.55 -5.94 10.53
CA PHE A 56 12.47 -5.64 9.45
C PHE A 56 12.52 -4.14 9.17
N LYS A 57 13.57 -3.50 9.70
CA LYS A 57 14.04 -2.20 9.22
C LYS A 57 15.24 -2.47 8.33
N TYR A 58 15.34 -1.74 7.23
CA TYR A 58 16.37 -1.89 6.21
C TYR A 58 17.75 -2.33 6.78
N ALA A 59 18.22 -3.49 6.31
CA ALA A 59 19.61 -3.95 6.33
C ALA A 59 20.33 -4.27 7.67
N LYS A 60 19.67 -4.89 8.66
CA LYS A 60 20.39 -5.62 9.74
C LYS A 60 20.19 -7.14 9.64
N PRO A 61 21.19 -7.96 10.08
CA PRO A 61 21.07 -9.41 10.04
C PRO A 61 19.96 -9.89 10.99
N ILE A 62 18.93 -10.46 10.36
CA ILE A 62 17.65 -10.93 10.88
C ILE A 62 17.77 -11.76 12.17
N THR A 63 18.78 -12.62 12.23
CA THR A 63 19.01 -13.55 13.33
C THR A 63 19.36 -12.84 14.64
N ALA A 64 19.99 -11.66 14.59
CA ALA A 64 20.44 -10.95 15.79
C ALA A 64 19.28 -10.35 16.60
N ASP A 65 18.21 -9.91 15.93
CA ASP A 65 17.06 -9.24 16.57
C ASP A 65 15.96 -10.23 17.02
N ILE A 66 15.94 -11.46 16.49
CA ILE A 66 14.97 -12.50 16.85
C ILE A 66 15.41 -13.31 18.07
N VAL A 67 16.72 -13.57 18.23
CA VAL A 67 17.29 -14.32 19.36
C VAL A 67 16.88 -13.77 20.73
N PRO A 68 16.80 -12.44 20.96
CA PRO A 68 16.36 -11.86 22.24
C PRO A 68 14.86 -12.02 22.53
N LEU A 69 14.03 -12.40 21.54
CA LEU A 69 12.57 -12.48 21.66
C LEU A 69 12.05 -13.91 21.89
N VAL A 70 12.93 -14.91 21.88
CA VAL A 70 12.59 -16.31 22.15
C VAL A 70 12.82 -16.60 23.63
N ASP A 71 11.90 -17.33 24.27
CA ASP A 71 12.01 -17.71 25.68
C ASP A 71 13.38 -18.37 25.96
N GLU A 72 14.17 -17.73 26.81
CA GLU A 72 15.52 -18.17 27.19
C GLU A 72 15.51 -19.55 27.89
N ARG A 73 14.35 -19.98 28.41
CA ARG A 73 14.17 -21.29 29.05
C ARG A 73 14.13 -22.44 28.05
N LEU A 74 13.87 -22.17 26.77
CA LEU A 74 13.95 -23.17 25.71
C LEU A 74 15.42 -23.44 25.39
N ILE A 75 15.81 -24.71 25.32
CA ILE A 75 17.19 -25.14 25.01
C ILE A 75 17.14 -26.18 23.90
N GLY A 76 18.17 -26.22 23.04
CA GLY A 76 18.29 -27.24 21.99
C GLY A 76 17.19 -27.16 20.93
N ALA A 77 16.64 -28.31 20.53
CA ALA A 77 15.68 -28.40 19.42
C ALA A 77 14.38 -27.56 19.60
N PRO A 78 13.73 -27.51 20.78
CA PRO A 78 12.60 -26.61 21.03
C PRO A 78 12.93 -25.13 20.80
N ARG A 79 14.12 -24.69 21.23
CA ARG A 79 14.57 -23.31 21.03
C ARG A 79 14.76 -23.00 19.54
N GLN A 80 15.40 -23.92 18.82
CA GLN A 80 15.65 -23.77 17.40
C GLN A 80 14.34 -23.66 16.60
N LYS A 81 13.35 -24.51 16.90
CA LYS A 81 12.02 -24.42 16.29
C LYS A 81 11.31 -23.09 16.58
N ALA A 82 11.44 -22.56 17.79
CA ALA A 82 10.85 -21.27 18.15
C ALA A 82 11.50 -20.10 17.38
N ILE A 83 12.82 -20.15 17.17
CA ILE A 83 13.54 -19.18 16.33
C ILE A 83 13.06 -19.26 14.88
N GLU A 84 12.97 -20.46 14.31
CA GLU A 84 12.52 -20.68 12.93
C GLU A 84 11.08 -20.21 12.71
N ALA A 85 10.16 -20.58 13.60
CA ALA A 85 8.77 -20.14 13.52
C ALA A 85 8.64 -18.61 13.62
N ARG A 86 9.45 -17.96 14.47
CA ARG A 86 9.46 -16.50 14.58
C ARG A 86 10.04 -15.84 13.33
N LEU A 87 11.12 -16.40 12.79
CA LEU A 87 11.71 -15.95 11.54
C LEU A 87 10.69 -16.03 10.39
N GLU A 88 9.98 -17.15 10.27
CA GLU A 88 8.93 -17.31 9.26
C GLU A 88 7.81 -16.29 9.44
N ALA A 89 7.34 -16.07 10.67
CA ALA A 89 6.30 -15.07 10.95
C ALA A 89 6.73 -13.65 10.58
N GLU A 90 8.00 -13.29 10.84
CA GLU A 90 8.54 -12.00 10.41
C GLU A 90 8.65 -11.93 8.89
N VAL A 91 9.14 -12.97 8.20
CA VAL A 91 9.24 -13.00 6.73
C VAL A 91 7.87 -12.76 6.10
N GLN A 92 6.84 -13.44 6.59
CA GLN A 92 5.47 -13.20 6.14
C GLN A 92 4.99 -11.78 6.45
N ALA A 93 5.39 -11.19 7.58
CA ALA A 93 5.07 -9.79 7.89
C ALA A 93 5.75 -8.81 6.94
N PHE A 94 6.99 -9.10 6.53
CA PHE A 94 7.73 -8.32 5.55
C PHE A 94 7.09 -8.39 4.17
N GLU A 95 6.71 -9.58 3.71
CA GLU A 95 6.03 -9.75 2.42
C GLU A 95 4.70 -8.98 2.40
N ARG A 96 3.91 -9.07 3.48
CA ARG A 96 2.71 -8.24 3.65
C ARG A 96 3.04 -6.74 3.61
N HIS A 97 4.12 -6.32 4.26
CA HIS A 97 4.55 -4.92 4.26
C HIS A 97 4.95 -4.45 2.86
N GLN A 98 5.65 -5.29 2.09
CA GLN A 98 6.07 -5.00 0.73
C GLN A 98 4.85 -4.87 -0.19
N GLU A 99 3.90 -5.80 -0.11
CA GLU A 99 2.67 -5.73 -0.90
C GLU A 99 1.83 -4.50 -0.53
N TRP A 100 1.68 -4.22 0.76
CA TRP A 100 1.03 -2.99 1.24
C TRP A 100 1.71 -1.74 0.67
N SER A 101 3.05 -1.68 0.72
CA SER A 101 3.81 -0.52 0.24
C SER A 101 3.68 -0.32 -1.27
N LYS A 102 3.60 -1.41 -2.03
CA LYS A 102 3.34 -1.35 -3.47
C LYS A 102 1.95 -0.76 -3.77
N ARG A 103 0.91 -1.23 -3.05
CA ARG A 103 -0.46 -0.72 -3.21
C ARG A 103 -0.59 0.73 -2.75
N GLU A 104 0.12 1.11 -1.69
CA GLU A 104 0.20 2.50 -1.23
C GLU A 104 0.83 3.42 -2.29
N ALA A 105 1.97 3.02 -2.87
CA ALA A 105 2.60 3.78 -3.94
C ALA A 105 1.70 3.88 -5.18
N GLU A 106 1.02 2.78 -5.54
CA GLU A 106 0.06 2.78 -6.65
C GLU A 106 -1.13 3.72 -6.38
N ALA A 107 -1.71 3.69 -5.19
CA ALA A 107 -2.78 4.58 -4.79
C ALA A 107 -2.34 6.05 -4.85
N TYR A 108 -1.19 6.35 -4.24
CA TYR A 108 -0.62 7.70 -4.21
C TYR A 108 -0.41 8.24 -5.62
N HIS A 109 0.32 7.50 -6.47
CA HIS A 109 0.61 7.93 -7.84
C HIS A 109 -0.66 8.01 -8.70
N THR A 110 -1.64 7.15 -8.46
CA THR A 110 -2.93 7.21 -9.15
C THR A 110 -3.66 8.49 -8.79
N ILE A 111 -3.83 8.80 -7.50
CA ILE A 111 -4.50 10.04 -7.09
C ILE A 111 -3.76 11.26 -7.64
N PHE A 112 -2.44 11.32 -7.41
CA PHE A 112 -1.59 12.46 -7.81
C PHE A 112 -1.64 12.74 -9.31
N ARG A 113 -1.68 11.70 -10.16
CA ARG A 113 -1.79 11.85 -11.62
C ARG A 113 -3.05 12.60 -12.06
N TYR A 114 -4.14 12.51 -11.30
CA TYR A 114 -5.42 13.12 -11.63
C TYR A 114 -5.68 14.39 -10.82
N LEU A 115 -4.64 15.06 -10.36
CA LEU A 115 -4.70 16.41 -9.81
C LEU A 115 -4.27 17.42 -10.89
N SER A 116 -4.88 18.61 -10.88
CA SER A 116 -4.36 19.73 -11.66
C SER A 116 -2.96 20.12 -11.14
N VAL A 117 -2.21 20.86 -11.96
CA VAL A 117 -0.89 21.37 -11.56
C VAL A 117 -1.00 22.27 -10.32
N GLU A 118 -2.05 23.09 -10.24
CA GLU A 118 -2.30 24.00 -9.12
C GLU A 118 -2.48 23.24 -7.81
N ILE A 119 -3.30 22.19 -7.80
CA ILE A 119 -3.52 21.36 -6.61
C ILE A 119 -2.28 20.53 -6.28
N SER A 120 -1.61 19.97 -7.30
CA SER A 120 -0.42 19.13 -7.13
C SER A 120 0.71 19.85 -6.37
N VAL A 121 0.87 21.16 -6.57
CA VAL A 121 1.85 21.98 -5.84
C VAL A 121 1.51 22.08 -4.36
N HIS A 122 0.22 22.20 -4.01
CA HIS A 122 -0.21 22.32 -2.61
C HIS A 122 -0.04 21.02 -1.83
N VAL A 123 -0.17 19.87 -2.48
CA VAL A 123 -0.11 18.55 -1.85
C VAL A 123 1.26 17.87 -1.96
N ALA A 124 2.26 18.52 -2.56
CA ALA A 124 3.57 17.92 -2.84
C ALA A 124 4.37 17.48 -1.59
N GLY A 125 3.96 17.92 -0.39
CA GLY A 125 4.57 17.53 0.89
C GLY A 125 3.87 16.37 1.59
N LEU A 126 2.77 15.84 1.05
CA LEU A 126 2.04 14.74 1.67
C LEU A 126 2.69 13.41 1.30
N GLU A 127 2.90 12.57 2.31
CA GLU A 127 3.67 11.33 2.14
C GLU A 127 2.79 10.11 1.87
N THR A 128 1.48 10.19 2.13
CA THR A 128 0.57 9.05 2.01
C THR A 128 -0.60 9.32 1.08
N SER A 129 -1.09 8.27 0.44
CA SER A 129 -2.27 8.29 -0.42
C SER A 129 -3.52 8.73 0.35
N ARG A 130 -3.58 8.41 1.64
CA ARG A 130 -4.64 8.81 2.56
C ARG A 130 -4.61 10.30 2.85
N ASP A 131 -3.45 10.87 3.13
CA ASP A 131 -3.33 12.31 3.39
C ASP A 131 -3.70 13.09 2.13
N LEU A 132 -3.17 12.66 0.99
CA LEU A 132 -3.50 13.19 -0.34
C LEU A 132 -5.01 13.10 -0.62
N TRP A 133 -5.67 12.04 -0.17
CA TRP A 133 -7.11 11.87 -0.31
C TRP A 133 -7.92 12.77 0.64
N ASN A 134 -7.39 13.13 1.80
CA ASN A 134 -8.14 13.91 2.79
C ASN A 134 -7.96 15.43 2.64
N GLU A 135 -6.96 15.88 1.89
CA GLU A 135 -6.85 17.29 1.53
C GLU A 135 -7.97 17.73 0.56
N PRO A 136 -8.54 18.95 0.74
CA PRO A 136 -9.60 19.51 -0.09
C PRO A 136 -9.10 20.14 -1.39
#